data_AF-A0A015JA76-F1
#
_entry.id   AF-A0A015JA76-F1
#
_cell.length_a   1.000
_cell.length_b   1.000
_cell.length_c   1.000
_cell.angle_alpha   90.00
_cell.angle_beta   90.00
_cell.angle_gamma   90.00
#
_symmetry.space_group_name_H-M   'P 1'
#
loop_
_entity.id
_entity.type
_entity.pdbx_description
1 polymer ?
#
loop_
_entity_poly.entity_id
_entity_poly.type
_entity_poly.pdbx_seq_one_letter_code
_entity_poly.pdbx_strand_id
1 'polypeptide(L)'
;MDVELQKINLAASQCIIGYCYSNGAGIKKDLKIAFHWYEKAAGNGNIIAMYNLGYSYKKGIGVEKDVNKAIYWYRKSAEQGYEYAQNEIEKLTKKK
;
A
#
# COMPACT_ATOMS: atom_id res chain seq x y z
N MET A 1 24.27 -7.78 -7.28
CA MET A 1 23.47 -6.94 -8.20
C MET A 1 22.17 -7.65 -8.65
N ASP A 2 22.18 -8.97 -8.88
CA ASP A 2 20.98 -9.72 -9.33
C ASP A 2 19.82 -9.85 -8.32
N VAL A 3 20.11 -10.05 -7.03
CA VAL A 3 19.06 -10.36 -6.03
C VAL A 3 18.16 -9.16 -5.72
N GLU A 4 18.70 -7.94 -5.69
CA GLU A 4 17.90 -6.73 -5.42
C GLU A 4 16.98 -6.37 -6.59
N LEU A 5 17.45 -6.51 -7.83
CA LEU A 5 16.65 -6.26 -9.01
C LEU A 5 15.46 -7.24 -9.10
N GLN A 6 15.67 -8.51 -8.74
CA GLN A 6 14.61 -9.51 -8.64
C GLN A 6 13.59 -9.17 -7.55
N LYS A 7 14.02 -8.66 -6.39
CA LYS A 7 13.11 -8.22 -5.33
C LYS A 7 12.26 -7.03 -5.76
N ILE A 8 12.84 -6.06 -6.47
CA ILE A 8 12.11 -4.89 -7.01
C ILE A 8 11.04 -5.34 -8.00
N ASN A 9 11.39 -6.19 -8.96
CA ASN A 9 10.46 -6.73 -9.94
C ASN A 9 9.34 -7.54 -9.28
N LEU A 10 9.69 -8.37 -8.29
CA LEU A 10 8.72 -9.13 -7.49
C LEU A 10 7.75 -8.20 -6.75
N ALA A 11 8.25 -7.12 -6.14
CA ALA A 11 7.44 -6.17 -5.39
C ALA A 11 6.44 -5.43 -6.30
N ALA A 12 6.85 -5.04 -7.50
CA ALA A 12 5.98 -4.41 -8.50
C ALA A 12 4.87 -5.37 -8.97
N SER A 13 5.20 -6.61 -9.31
CA SER A 13 4.21 -7.62 -9.70
C SER A 13 3.20 -7.90 -8.58
N GLN A 14 3.66 -8.01 -7.33
CA GLN A 14 2.78 -8.18 -6.17
C GLN A 14 1.83 -6.99 -6.01
N CYS A 15 2.31 -5.76 -6.19
CA CYS A 15 1.46 -4.56 -6.13
C CYS A 15 0.40 -4.56 -7.24
N ILE A 16 0.76 -4.99 -8.46
CA ILE A 16 -0.19 -5.10 -9.58
C ILE A 16 -1.26 -6.16 -9.29
N ILE A 17 -0.89 -7.32 -8.74
CA ILE A 17 -1.85 -8.34 -8.34
C ILE A 17 -2.82 -7.77 -7.29
N GLY A 18 -2.31 -7.06 -6.28
CA GLY A 18 -3.14 -6.37 -5.30
C GLY A 18 -4.13 -5.38 -5.95
N TYR A 19 -3.66 -4.61 -6.93
CA TYR A 19 -4.51 -3.70 -7.71
C TYR A 19 -5.60 -4.42 -8.49
N CYS A 20 -5.29 -5.55 -9.14
CA CYS A 20 -6.27 -6.34 -9.88
C CYS A 20 -7.37 -6.87 -8.95
N TYR A 21 -7.01 -7.42 -7.79
CA TYR A 21 -8.00 -7.85 -6.79
C TYR A 21 -8.80 -6.68 -6.21
N SER A 22 -8.18 -5.50 -6.04
CA SER A 22 -8.87 -4.30 -5.52
C SER A 22 -9.94 -3.79 -6.48
N ASN A 23 -9.66 -3.83 -7.79
CA ASN A 23 -10.54 -3.26 -8.82
C ASN A 23 -11.40 -4.30 -9.56
N GLY A 24 -11.10 -5.59 -9.41
CA GLY A 24 -11.72 -6.64 -10.20
C GLY A 24 -11.24 -6.67 -11.65
N ALA A 25 -9.99 -6.27 -11.92
CA ALA A 25 -9.45 -6.19 -13.28
C ALA A 25 -9.05 -7.58 -13.78
N GLY A 26 -9.91 -8.22 -14.58
CA GLY A 26 -9.68 -9.57 -15.12
C GLY A 26 -9.75 -10.70 -14.09
N ILE A 27 -9.99 -10.38 -12.82
CA ILE A 27 -10.11 -11.33 -11.69
C ILE A 27 -11.30 -10.86 -10.85
N LYS A 28 -11.98 -11.78 -10.15
CA LYS A 28 -13.02 -11.42 -9.17
C LYS A 28 -12.43 -10.50 -8.09
N LYS A 29 -13.09 -9.36 -7.86
CA LYS A 29 -12.71 -8.40 -6.83
C LYS A 29 -12.72 -9.05 -5.44
N ASP A 30 -11.62 -8.89 -4.71
CA ASP A 30 -11.48 -9.31 -3.31
C ASP A 30 -10.53 -8.36 -2.57
N LEU A 31 -11.10 -7.55 -1.67
CA LEU A 31 -10.35 -6.52 -0.96
C LEU A 31 -9.41 -7.09 0.10
N LYS A 32 -9.71 -8.27 0.68
CA LYS A 32 -8.83 -8.92 1.66
C LYS A 32 -7.58 -9.48 0.97
N ILE A 33 -7.77 -10.11 -0.18
CA ILE A 33 -6.64 -10.61 -0.99
C ILE A 33 -5.82 -9.43 -1.53
N ALA A 34 -6.47 -8.35 -1.98
CA ALA A 34 -5.77 -7.13 -2.38
C ALA A 34 -4.85 -6.59 -1.28
N PHE A 35 -5.39 -6.47 -0.06
CA PHE A 35 -4.66 -6.02 1.12
C PHE A 35 -3.43 -6.90 1.39
N HIS A 36 -3.60 -8.23 1.39
CA HIS A 36 -2.51 -9.19 1.59
C HIS A 36 -1.37 -9.04 0.56
N TRP A 37 -1.71 -8.79 -0.72
CA TRP A 37 -0.69 -8.57 -1.75
C TRP A 37 0.02 -7.24 -1.59
N TYR A 38 -0.67 -6.19 -1.15
CA TYR A 38 -0.01 -4.94 -0.78
C TYR A 38 0.93 -5.11 0.41
N GLU A 39 0.59 -5.93 1.41
CA GLU A 39 1.51 -6.25 2.52
C GLU A 39 2.80 -6.91 2.03
N LYS A 40 2.68 -7.90 1.15
CA LYS A 40 3.85 -8.55 0.54
C LYS A 40 4.70 -7.58 -0.27
N ALA A 41 4.07 -6.78 -1.12
CA ALA A 41 4.75 -5.80 -1.96
C ALA A 41 5.47 -4.74 -1.12
N ALA A 42 4.82 -4.22 -0.07
CA ALA A 42 5.40 -3.26 0.85
C ALA A 42 6.57 -3.85 1.65
N GLY A 43 6.48 -5.12 2.08
CA GLY A 43 7.59 -5.84 2.69
C GLY A 43 8.82 -5.99 1.79
N ASN A 44 8.61 -5.94 0.46
CA ASN A 44 9.67 -5.92 -0.55
C ASN A 44 10.03 -4.50 -1.03
N GLY A 45 9.63 -3.46 -0.29
CA GLY A 45 10.01 -2.07 -0.58
C GLY A 45 9.15 -1.36 -1.62
N ASN A 46 8.01 -1.92 -2.07
CA ASN A 46 7.18 -1.23 -3.04
C ASN A 46 6.47 -0.01 -2.41
N ILE A 47 6.87 1.17 -2.88
CA ILE A 47 6.43 2.47 -2.38
C ILE A 47 4.91 2.69 -2.57
N ILE A 48 4.36 2.25 -3.72
CA ILE A 48 2.94 2.37 -4.04
C ILE A 48 2.10 1.43 -3.16
N ALA A 49 2.60 0.23 -2.89
CA ALA A 49 1.94 -0.71 -1.99
C ALA A 49 1.87 -0.16 -0.55
N MET A 50 2.94 0.48 -0.07
CA MET A 50 2.92 1.18 1.24
C MET A 50 1.83 2.27 1.27
N TYR A 51 1.70 3.07 0.21
CA TYR A 51 0.63 4.05 0.12
C TYR A 51 -0.76 3.39 0.12
N ASN A 52 -0.94 2.30 -0.63
CA ASN A 52 -2.20 1.57 -0.69
C ASN A 52 -2.57 0.90 0.65
N LEU A 53 -1.59 0.45 1.43
CA LEU A 53 -1.83 0.00 2.82
C LEU A 53 -2.29 1.15 3.70
N GLY A 54 -1.64 2.32 3.61
CA GLY A 54 -2.07 3.53 4.31
C GLY A 54 -3.52 3.88 3.99
N TYR A 55 -3.88 3.84 2.71
CA TYR A 55 -5.24 4.06 2.25
C TYR A 55 -6.23 3.01 2.75
N SER A 56 -5.82 1.75 2.74
CA SER A 56 -6.64 0.63 3.18
C SER A 56 -6.99 0.73 4.66
N TYR A 57 -6.00 1.01 5.52
CA TYR A 57 -6.22 1.26 6.93
C TYR A 57 -7.05 2.54 7.20
N LYS A 58 -6.85 3.60 6.40
CA LYS A 58 -7.65 4.85 6.53
C LYS A 58 -9.14 4.62 6.27
N LYS A 59 -9.47 3.74 5.31
CA LYS A 59 -10.82 3.52 4.81
C LYS A 59 -11.47 2.22 5.29
N GLY A 60 -10.71 1.32 5.92
CA GLY A 60 -11.19 -0.02 6.28
C GLY A 60 -11.37 -0.94 5.07
N ILE A 61 -10.48 -0.84 4.07
CA ILE A 61 -10.57 -1.64 2.83
C ILE A 61 -9.76 -2.92 3.01
N GLY A 62 -10.44 -4.06 3.07
CA GLY A 62 -9.77 -5.37 3.23
C GLY A 62 -9.19 -5.62 4.62
N VAL A 63 -9.20 -4.61 5.49
CA VAL A 63 -8.71 -4.63 6.87
C VAL A 63 -9.59 -3.73 7.73
N GLU A 64 -9.58 -3.91 9.06
CA GLU A 64 -10.22 -2.98 9.97
C GLU A 64 -9.59 -1.59 9.88
N LYS A 65 -10.42 -0.56 10.01
CA LYS A 65 -9.98 0.84 9.96
C LYS A 65 -9.09 1.16 11.15
N ASP A 66 -7.89 1.66 10.89
CA ASP A 66 -6.93 2.07 11.91
C ASP A 66 -6.13 3.28 11.42
N VAL A 67 -6.42 4.45 12.01
CA VAL A 67 -5.78 5.71 11.59
C VAL A 67 -4.29 5.73 11.92
N ASN A 68 -3.87 5.11 13.02
CA ASN A 68 -2.46 5.09 13.41
C ASN A 68 -1.65 4.23 12.46
N LYS A 69 -2.16 3.05 12.08
CA LYS A 69 -1.54 2.22 11.04
C LYS A 69 -1.57 2.88 9.66
N ALA A 70 -2.62 3.64 9.34
CA ALA A 70 -2.67 4.41 8.11
C ALA A 70 -1.52 5.43 8.03
N ILE A 71 -1.33 6.22 9.09
CA ILE A 71 -0.23 7.20 9.18
C ILE A 71 1.13 6.51 9.11
N TYR A 72 1.30 5.37 9.78
CA TYR A 72 2.54 4.59 9.73
C TYR A 72 2.93 4.22 8.29
N TRP A 73 2.00 3.64 7.53
CA TRP A 73 2.27 3.20 6.16
C TRP A 73 2.44 4.37 5.19
N TYR A 74 1.68 5.45 5.36
CA TYR A 74 1.90 6.67 4.58
C TYR A 74 3.29 7.28 4.86
N ARG A 75 3.75 7.31 6.12
CA ARG A 75 5.11 7.79 6.45
C ARG A 75 6.17 6.96 5.76
N LYS A 76 6.04 5.63 5.77
CA LYS A 76 6.96 4.72 5.07
C LYS A 76 7.03 4.97 3.55
N SER A 77 5.89 5.29 2.93
CA SER A 77 5.82 5.65 1.51
C SER A 77 6.46 7.04 1.25
N ALA A 78 6.18 8.03 2.10
CA ALA A 78 6.73 9.38 2.01
C ALA A 78 8.26 9.41 2.22
N GLU A 79 8.78 8.64 3.18
CA GLU A 79 10.21 8.45 3.46
C GLU A 79 10.99 7.96 2.21
N GLN A 80 10.31 7.28 1.28
CA GLN A 80 10.88 6.81 0.02
C GLN A 80 10.53 7.70 -1.19
N GLY A 81 9.99 8.89 -0.96
CA GLY A 81 9.78 9.90 -1.99
C GLY A 81 8.39 9.92 -2.64
N TYR A 82 7.38 9.23 -2.09
CA TYR A 82 6.01 9.36 -2.60
C TYR A 82 5.28 10.55 -1.99
N GLU A 83 5.34 11.68 -2.68
CA GLU A 83 4.84 12.98 -2.20
C GLU A 83 3.34 12.97 -1.82
N TYR A 84 2.51 12.21 -2.53
CA TYR A 84 1.09 12.09 -2.21
C TYR A 84 0.83 11.50 -0.82
N ALA A 85 1.74 10.66 -0.30
CA ALA A 85 1.61 10.10 1.03
C ALA A 85 1.72 11.19 2.12
N GLN A 86 2.58 12.20 1.91
CA GLN A 86 2.73 13.31 2.84
C GLN A 86 1.43 14.12 2.98
N ASN A 87 0.78 14.41 1.85
CA ASN A 87 -0.50 15.10 1.82
C ASN A 87 -1.59 14.35 2.62
N GLU A 88 -1.58 13.01 2.58
CA GLU A 88 -2.53 12.20 3.35
C GLU A 88 -2.23 12.19 4.86
N ILE A 89 -0.95 12.19 5.25
CA ILE A 89 -0.55 12.32 6.65
C ILE A 89 -1.05 13.65 7.23
N GLU A 90 -0.81 14.75 6.51
CA GLU A 90 -1.23 16.08 6.96
C GLU A 90 -2.75 16.18 7.16
N LYS A 91 -3.55 15.62 6.24
CA LYS A 91 -5.02 15.59 6.38
C LYS A 91 -5.46 14.79 7.60
N LEU A 92 -4.73 13.75 8.00
CA LEU A 92 -5.06 12.90 9.14
C LEU A 92 -4.60 13.49 10.47
N THR A 93 -3.53 14.28 10.48
CA THR A 93 -3.00 14.92 11.71
C THR A 93 -3.62 16.28 12.00
N LYS A 94 -4.01 17.04 10.97
CA LYS A 94 -4.65 18.37 11.10
C LYS A 94 -6.14 18.31 11.47
N LYS A 95 -6.77 17.14 11.44
CA LYS A 95 -8.19 16.94 11.78
C LYS A 95 -8.48 16.78 13.29
N LYS A 96 -7.56 17.23 14.16
CA LYS A 96 -7.75 17.23 15.62
C LYS A 96 -8.28 18.57 16.10
#